data_AF-A0A0K0CW11-F1
#
_entry.id   AF-A0A0K0CW11-F1
#
_cell.length_a   1.000
_cell.length_b   1.000
_cell.length_c   1.000
_cell.angle_alpha   90.00
_cell.angle_beta   90.00
_cell.angle_gamma   90.00
#
_symmetry.space_group_name_H-M   'P 1'
#
loop_
_entity.id
_entity.type
_entity.pdbx_description
1 polymer ?
#
loop_
_entity_poly.entity_id
_entity_poly.type
_entity_poly.pdbx_seq_one_letter_code
_entity_poly.pdbx_strand_id
1 'polypeptide(L)'
;LLVGMDQQLKLLEDDCAVYRQLIDSLKDKHANSDIASYKQTLRNLKDEERAVKAQFDQLCLEEERLDSELVEKRMSLEKKTEEEAKRWLQFRDNHRRLLAIDEKTRIADAELRYAAEQHRRLANTNALDLVFHIWTDPSDGIIGEINGFRLGRLPDRLVDWPEINAAWGQLILLLDVRLLLRFSFHSFIS
;
A
#
# COMPACT_ATOMS: atom_id res chain seq x y z
N LEU A 1 -22.91 64.28 86.37
CA LEU A 1 -23.14 64.18 84.91
C LEU A 1 -22.25 65.13 84.13
N LEU A 2 -22.31 66.46 84.37
CA LEU A 2 -21.43 67.44 83.69
C LEU A 2 -19.92 67.16 83.84
N VAL A 3 -19.45 66.92 85.07
CA VAL A 3 -18.01 66.67 85.38
C VAL A 3 -17.45 65.41 84.70
N GLY A 4 -18.29 64.39 84.50
CA GLY A 4 -17.88 63.15 83.81
C GLY A 4 -17.79 63.32 82.29
N MET A 5 -18.67 64.14 81.72
CA MET A 5 -18.60 64.54 80.31
C MET A 5 -17.39 65.44 80.05
N ASP A 6 -17.05 66.34 80.99
CA ASP A 6 -15.84 67.17 80.91
C ASP A 6 -14.55 66.34 80.95
N GLN A 7 -14.50 65.26 81.74
CA GLN A 7 -13.36 64.34 81.76
C GLN A 7 -13.22 63.54 80.46
N GLN A 8 -14.33 63.11 79.87
CA GLN A 8 -14.31 62.43 78.56
C GLN A 8 -13.91 63.38 77.43
N LEU A 9 -14.34 64.64 77.48
CA LEU A 9 -13.89 65.66 76.54
C LEU A 9 -12.39 65.90 76.66
N LYS A 10 -11.84 65.99 77.88
CA LYS A 10 -10.39 66.12 78.08
C LYS A 10 -9.61 64.92 77.53
N LEU A 11 -10.07 63.69 77.80
CA LEU A 11 -9.42 62.50 77.26
C LEU A 11 -9.45 62.47 75.73
N LEU A 12 -10.56 62.85 75.12
CA LEU A 12 -10.67 62.98 73.65
C LEU A 12 -9.80 64.11 73.10
N GLU A 13 -9.66 65.22 73.82
CA GLU A 13 -8.76 66.31 73.46
C GLU A 13 -7.29 65.89 73.53
N ASP A 14 -6.91 65.13 74.56
CA ASP A 14 -5.58 64.56 74.73
C ASP A 14 -5.30 63.52 73.63
N ASP A 15 -6.23 62.61 73.35
CA ASP A 15 -6.12 61.64 72.24
C ASP A 15 -5.99 62.36 70.89
N CYS A 16 -6.80 63.40 70.66
CA CYS A 16 -6.69 64.24 69.47
C CYS A 16 -5.33 64.95 69.39
N ALA A 17 -4.74 65.36 70.51
CA ALA A 17 -3.41 65.95 70.56
C ALA A 17 -2.32 64.92 70.21
N VAL A 18 -2.43 63.69 70.72
CA VAL A 18 -1.51 62.59 70.36
C VAL A 18 -1.62 62.24 68.88
N TYR A 19 -2.84 62.14 68.33
CA TYR A 19 -3.02 61.89 66.89
C TYR A 19 -2.45 63.01 66.03
N ARG A 20 -2.60 64.29 66.44
CA ARG A 20 -1.98 65.41 65.73
C ARG A 20 -0.44 65.32 65.77
N GLN A 21 0.14 65.02 66.93
CA GLN A 21 1.58 64.84 67.05
C GLN A 21 2.09 63.67 66.21
N LEU A 22 1.35 62.56 66.14
CA LEU A 22 1.67 61.44 65.26
C LEU A 22 1.61 61.85 63.78
N ILE A 23 0.56 62.57 63.37
CA ILE A 23 0.42 63.09 62.00
C ILE A 23 1.56 64.04 61.65
N ASP A 24 1.93 64.94 62.55
CA ASP A 24 3.03 65.87 62.32
C ASP A 24 4.38 65.14 62.27
N SER A 25 4.60 64.15 63.15
CA SER A 25 5.78 63.29 63.10
C SER A 25 5.87 62.47 61.80
N LEU A 26 4.73 62.08 61.21
CA LEU A 26 4.66 61.37 59.94
C LEU A 26 4.89 62.32 58.76
N LYS A 27 4.41 63.56 58.83
CA LYS A 27 4.69 64.61 57.83
C LYS A 27 6.16 65.04 57.83
N ASP A 28 6.79 65.10 59.00
CA ASP A 28 8.22 65.40 59.12
C ASP A 28 9.09 64.24 58.64
N LYS A 29 8.70 62.99 58.93
CA LYS A 29 9.38 61.77 58.44
C LYS A 29 9.19 61.53 56.93
N HIS A 30 8.07 61.97 56.37
CA HIS A 30 7.77 61.91 54.95
C HIS A 30 7.66 63.32 54.40
N ALA A 31 8.81 63.97 54.24
CA ALA A 31 8.89 65.30 53.64
C ALA A 31 8.14 65.33 52.29
N ASN A 32 7.63 66.50 51.90
CA ASN A 32 6.91 66.68 50.62
C ASN A 32 7.69 66.14 49.38
N SER A 33 9.02 66.03 49.48
CA SER A 33 9.91 65.37 48.53
C SER A 33 9.56 63.89 48.29
N ASP A 34 9.33 63.12 49.37
CA ASP A 34 9.02 61.68 49.28
C ASP A 34 7.62 61.45 48.72
N ILE A 35 6.66 62.30 49.08
CA ILE A 35 5.30 62.24 48.52
C ILE A 35 5.32 62.52 47.02
N ALA A 36 6.19 63.44 46.56
CA ALA A 36 6.35 63.72 45.14
C ALA A 36 7.01 62.54 44.39
N SER A 37 8.03 61.90 44.97
CA SER A 37 8.66 60.72 44.38
C SER A 37 7.71 59.52 44.33
N TYR A 38 6.93 59.25 45.39
CA TYR A 38 5.90 58.21 45.39
C TYR A 38 4.76 58.49 44.40
N LYS A 39 4.36 59.76 44.23
CA LYS A 39 3.38 60.13 43.19
C LYS A 39 3.95 59.91 41.79
N GLN A 40 5.23 60.14 41.58
CA GLN A 40 5.89 59.89 40.30
C GLN A 40 6.01 58.39 40.01
N THR A 41 6.42 57.57 40.98
CA THR A 41 6.46 56.11 40.81
C THR A 41 5.08 55.52 40.57
N LEU A 42 4.05 56.02 41.24
CA LEU A 42 2.67 55.60 41.03
C LEU A 42 2.13 55.99 39.64
N ARG A 43 2.60 57.11 39.07
CA ARG A 43 2.32 57.47 37.66
C ARG A 43 3.04 56.52 36.70
N ASN A 44 4.34 56.29 36.90
CA ASN A 44 5.12 55.38 36.06
C ASN A 44 4.53 53.96 36.07
N LEU A 45 4.18 53.43 37.24
CA LEU A 45 3.56 52.11 37.39
C LEU A 45 2.20 52.03 36.69
N LYS A 46 1.39 53.10 36.71
CA LYS A 46 0.11 53.15 35.98
C LYS A 46 0.32 53.22 34.46
N ASP A 47 1.40 53.84 34.01
CA ASP A 47 1.76 53.88 32.59
C ASP A 47 2.24 52.51 32.12
N GLU A 48 3.06 51.84 32.93
CA GLU A 48 3.50 50.45 32.71
C GLU A 48 2.33 49.47 32.73
N GLU A 49 1.41 49.56 33.70
CA GLU A 49 0.20 48.74 33.76
C GLU A 49 -0.64 48.89 32.48
N ARG A 50 -0.82 50.13 32.01
CA ARG A 50 -1.55 50.39 30.76
C ARG A 50 -0.84 49.83 29.54
N ALA A 51 0.49 49.94 29.47
CA ALA A 51 1.28 49.38 28.37
C ALA A 51 1.20 47.85 28.35
N VAL A 52 1.34 47.19 29.51
CA VAL A 52 1.24 45.73 29.63
C VAL A 52 -0.17 45.26 29.30
N LYS A 53 -1.21 45.98 29.73
CA LYS A 53 -2.59 45.65 29.40
C LYS A 53 -2.86 45.75 27.89
N ALA A 54 -2.34 46.79 27.24
CA ALA A 54 -2.46 46.91 25.79
C ALA A 54 -1.76 45.77 25.04
N GLN A 55 -0.58 45.33 25.51
CA GLN A 55 0.11 44.16 24.95
C GLN A 55 -0.69 42.87 25.18
N PHE A 56 -1.28 42.71 26.36
CA PHE A 56 -2.12 41.55 26.66
C PHE A 56 -3.35 41.50 25.75
N ASP A 57 -4.05 42.62 25.56
CA ASP A 57 -5.20 42.70 24.67
C ASP A 57 -4.81 42.39 23.20
N GLN A 58 -3.63 42.81 22.75
CA GLN A 58 -3.10 42.44 21.44
C GLN A 58 -2.83 40.94 21.31
N LEU A 59 -2.22 40.33 22.33
CA LEU A 59 -1.95 38.89 22.36
C LEU A 59 -3.24 38.07 22.35
N CYS A 60 -4.29 38.50 23.07
CA CYS A 60 -5.58 37.83 23.04
C CYS A 60 -6.22 37.85 21.64
N LEU A 61 -6.14 38.98 20.94
CA LEU A 61 -6.62 39.07 19.56
C LEU A 61 -5.84 38.18 18.59
N GLU A 62 -4.52 38.08 18.78
CA GLU A 62 -3.69 37.17 18.00
C GLU A 62 -4.00 35.70 18.30
N GLU A 63 -4.24 35.34 19.56
CA GLU A 63 -4.66 34.00 20.00
C GLU A 63 -5.98 33.60 19.34
N GLU A 64 -7.02 34.44 19.42
CA GLU A 64 -8.32 34.17 18.78
C GLU A 64 -8.18 33.98 17.26
N ARG A 65 -7.35 34.79 16.60
CA ARG A 65 -7.07 34.64 15.16
C ARG A 65 -6.39 33.30 14.88
N LEU A 66 -5.35 32.96 15.63
CA LEU A 66 -4.61 31.71 15.44
C LEU A 66 -5.50 30.49 15.72
N ASP A 67 -6.35 30.53 16.73
CA ASP A 67 -7.30 29.46 17.03
C ASP A 67 -8.28 29.24 15.88
N SER A 68 -8.81 30.33 15.30
CA SER A 68 -9.69 30.23 14.13
C SER A 68 -9.00 29.60 12.92
N GLU A 69 -7.74 29.97 12.65
CA GLU A 69 -6.92 29.39 11.59
C GLU A 69 -6.62 27.92 11.87
N LEU A 70 -6.34 27.56 13.13
CA LEU A 70 -6.03 26.21 13.55
C LEU A 70 -7.24 25.29 13.35
N VAL A 71 -8.44 25.74 13.70
CA VAL A 71 -9.69 25.02 13.45
C VAL A 71 -9.91 24.78 11.95
N GLU A 72 -9.71 25.80 11.12
CA GLU A 72 -9.84 25.67 9.67
C GLU A 72 -8.82 24.66 9.10
N LYS A 73 -7.56 24.73 9.55
CA LYS A 73 -6.52 23.78 9.13
C LYS A 73 -6.83 22.36 9.57
N ARG A 74 -7.37 22.16 10.78
CA ARG A 74 -7.80 20.84 11.26
C ARG A 74 -8.92 20.26 10.41
N MET A 75 -9.95 21.05 10.09
CA MET A 75 -11.03 20.60 9.20
C MET A 75 -10.52 20.28 7.79
N SER A 76 -9.59 21.08 7.26
CA SER A 76 -8.98 20.80 5.96
C SER A 76 -8.15 19.52 5.98
N LEU A 77 -7.41 19.27 7.06
CA LEU A 77 -6.63 18.05 7.24
C LEU A 77 -7.55 16.83 7.29
N GLU A 78 -8.62 16.88 8.08
CA GLU A 78 -9.58 15.79 8.20
C GLU A 78 -10.19 15.41 6.85
N LYS A 79 -10.64 16.39 6.07
CA LYS A 79 -11.13 16.17 4.69
C LYS A 79 -10.09 15.48 3.81
N LYS A 80 -8.85 15.96 3.84
CA LYS A 80 -7.75 15.34 3.07
C LYS A 80 -7.47 13.91 3.50
N THR A 81 -7.48 13.62 4.80
CA THR A 81 -7.27 12.26 5.30
C THR A 81 -8.39 11.30 4.86
N GLU A 82 -9.64 11.78 4.80
CA GLU A 82 -10.76 10.98 4.29
C GLU A 82 -10.62 10.71 2.78
N GLU A 83 -10.22 11.72 2.00
CA GLU A 83 -9.94 11.57 0.57
C GLU A 83 -8.79 10.58 0.30
N GLU A 84 -7.71 10.67 1.08
CA GLU A 84 -6.59 9.74 1.01
C GLU A 84 -7.01 8.32 1.35
N ALA A 85 -7.82 8.12 2.40
CA ALA A 85 -8.35 6.81 2.76
C ALA A 85 -9.22 6.21 1.64
N LYS A 86 -10.09 7.01 1.03
CA LYS A 86 -10.91 6.60 -0.13
C LYS A 86 -10.03 6.22 -1.32
N ARG A 87 -8.99 7.00 -1.61
CA ARG A 87 -8.06 6.72 -2.71
C ARG A 87 -7.22 5.48 -2.45
N TRP A 88 -6.82 5.27 -1.20
CA TRP A 88 -6.11 4.07 -0.78
C TRP A 88 -6.96 2.80 -0.94
N LEU A 89 -8.25 2.89 -0.59
CA LEU A 89 -9.20 1.80 -0.81
C LEU A 89 -9.32 1.45 -2.29
N GLN A 90 -9.49 2.46 -3.15
CA GLN A 90 -9.55 2.27 -4.61
C GLN A 90 -8.26 1.66 -5.16
N PHE A 91 -7.10 2.12 -4.71
CA PHE A 91 -5.80 1.57 -5.10
C PHE A 91 -5.70 0.09 -4.72
N ARG A 92 -6.06 -0.26 -3.48
CA ARG A 92 -6.07 -1.65 -3.00
C ARG A 92 -6.98 -2.54 -3.84
N ASP A 93 -8.18 -2.07 -4.14
CA ASP A 93 -9.14 -2.84 -4.93
C ASP A 93 -8.66 -3.04 -6.38
N ASN A 94 -8.09 -2.00 -6.98
CA ASN A 94 -7.50 -2.09 -8.31
C ASN A 94 -6.30 -3.05 -8.32
N HIS A 95 -5.41 -2.94 -7.33
CA HIS A 95 -4.27 -3.84 -7.20
C HIS A 95 -4.71 -5.30 -7.06
N ARG A 96 -5.75 -5.58 -6.27
CA ARG A 96 -6.33 -6.93 -6.16
C ARG A 96 -6.88 -7.42 -7.49
N ARG A 97 -7.56 -6.57 -8.27
CA ARG A 97 -8.04 -6.91 -9.61
C ARG A 97 -6.90 -7.22 -10.57
N LEU A 98 -5.83 -6.42 -10.51
CA LEU A 98 -4.65 -6.62 -11.34
C LEU A 98 -4.01 -7.99 -11.06
N LEU A 99 -3.81 -8.35 -9.78
CA LEU A 99 -3.28 -9.65 -9.39
C LEU A 99 -4.17 -10.81 -9.87
N ALA A 100 -5.50 -10.65 -9.78
CA ALA A 100 -6.43 -11.67 -10.27
C ALA A 100 -6.38 -11.83 -11.80
N ILE A 101 -6.13 -10.75 -12.54
CA ILE A 101 -5.95 -10.80 -13.99
C ILE A 101 -4.60 -11.46 -14.32
N ASP A 102 -3.51 -11.10 -13.63
CA ASP A 102 -2.19 -11.69 -13.83
C ASP A 102 -2.20 -13.20 -13.62
N GLU A 103 -2.87 -13.67 -12.56
CA GLU A 103 -3.04 -15.10 -12.31
C GLU A 103 -3.81 -15.79 -13.44
N LYS A 104 -4.92 -15.20 -13.91
CA LYS A 104 -5.68 -15.75 -15.05
C LYS A 104 -4.84 -15.82 -16.32
N THR A 105 -4.03 -14.80 -16.60
CA THR A 105 -3.14 -14.81 -17.76
C THR A 105 -2.08 -15.90 -17.64
N ARG A 106 -1.50 -16.10 -16.45
CA ARG A 106 -0.53 -17.17 -16.20
C ARG A 106 -1.12 -18.55 -16.42
N ILE A 107 -2.35 -18.78 -15.95
CA ILE A 107 -3.08 -20.02 -16.17
C ILE A 107 -3.32 -20.24 -17.67
N ALA A 108 -3.84 -19.23 -18.37
CA ALA A 108 -4.09 -19.31 -19.81
C ALA A 108 -2.80 -19.60 -20.61
N ASP A 109 -1.68 -18.97 -20.25
CA ASP A 109 -0.38 -19.22 -20.88
C ASP A 109 0.12 -20.64 -20.60
N ALA A 110 -0.13 -21.18 -19.42
CA ALA A 110 0.20 -22.57 -19.09
C ALA A 110 -0.63 -23.56 -19.91
N GLU A 111 -1.95 -23.31 -20.03
CA GLU A 111 -2.85 -24.12 -20.87
C GLU A 111 -2.45 -24.06 -22.34
N LEU A 112 -2.12 -22.88 -22.86
CA LEU A 112 -1.67 -22.71 -24.24
C LEU A 112 -0.37 -23.45 -24.51
N ARG A 113 0.60 -23.39 -23.59
CA ARG A 113 1.84 -24.17 -23.68
C ARG A 113 1.58 -25.67 -23.68
N TYR A 114 0.69 -26.15 -22.81
CA TYR A 114 0.32 -27.55 -22.75
C TYR A 114 -0.35 -28.00 -24.06
N ALA A 115 -1.33 -27.25 -24.56
CA ALA A 115 -2.03 -27.55 -25.81
C ALA A 115 -1.07 -27.54 -27.01
N ALA A 116 -0.15 -26.58 -27.08
CA ALA A 116 0.87 -26.50 -28.12
C ALA A 116 1.80 -27.73 -28.11
N GLU A 117 2.19 -28.20 -26.93
CA GLU A 117 3.01 -29.41 -26.80
C GLU A 117 2.24 -30.67 -27.21
N GLN A 118 0.96 -30.79 -26.82
CA GLN A 118 0.12 -31.91 -27.29
C GLN A 118 -0.07 -31.89 -28.80
N HIS A 119 -0.30 -30.71 -29.38
CA HIS A 119 -0.37 -30.55 -30.83
C HIS A 119 0.94 -30.94 -31.49
N ARG A 120 2.10 -30.53 -30.96
CA ARG A 120 3.42 -30.91 -31.46
C ARG A 120 3.62 -32.42 -31.41
N ARG A 121 3.21 -33.07 -30.31
CA ARG A 121 3.24 -34.54 -30.19
C ARG A 121 2.38 -35.20 -31.26
N LEU A 122 1.13 -34.78 -31.40
CA LEU A 122 0.20 -35.31 -32.41
C LEU A 122 0.70 -35.09 -33.85
N ALA A 123 1.26 -33.93 -34.13
CA ALA A 123 1.82 -33.60 -35.44
C ALA A 123 3.08 -34.42 -35.78
N ASN A 124 3.92 -34.71 -34.78
CA ASN A 124 5.12 -35.53 -34.94
C ASN A 124 4.81 -37.04 -34.95
N THR A 125 3.71 -37.46 -34.32
CA THR A 125 3.22 -38.83 -34.44
C THR A 125 2.49 -39.00 -35.76
N ASN A 126 3.24 -39.26 -36.82
CA ASN A 126 2.64 -39.79 -38.03
C ASN A 126 1.97 -41.13 -37.69
N ALA A 127 0.66 -41.24 -37.93
CA ALA A 127 -0.10 -42.47 -37.64
C ALA A 127 0.51 -43.70 -38.35
N LEU A 128 1.20 -43.50 -39.48
CA LEU A 128 1.91 -44.56 -40.19
C LEU A 128 3.14 -45.04 -39.43
N ASP A 129 3.90 -44.14 -38.80
CA ASP A 129 5.09 -44.49 -38.01
C ASP A 129 4.70 -45.22 -36.71
N LEU A 130 3.51 -44.92 -36.15
CA LEU A 130 2.96 -45.62 -34.99
C LEU A 130 2.45 -47.02 -35.31
N VAL A 131 1.80 -47.20 -36.46
CA VAL A 131 1.17 -48.48 -36.86
C VAL A 131 2.17 -49.43 -37.51
N PHE A 132 3.22 -48.90 -38.13
CA PHE A 132 4.25 -49.68 -38.84
C PHE A 132 5.64 -49.23 -38.44
N HIS A 133 6.11 -49.68 -37.27
CA HIS A 133 7.45 -49.39 -36.81
C HIS A 133 8.47 -50.22 -37.58
N ILE A 134 9.10 -49.61 -38.58
CA ILE A 134 10.17 -50.24 -39.37
C ILE A 134 11.51 -49.88 -38.74
N TRP A 135 12.25 -50.89 -38.29
CA TRP A 135 13.59 -50.71 -37.75
C TRP A 135 14.57 -51.71 -38.37
N THR A 136 15.84 -51.33 -38.44
CA THR A 136 16.92 -52.20 -38.88
C THR A 136 17.81 -52.49 -37.68
N ASP A 137 18.15 -53.76 -37.47
CA ASP A 137 19.02 -54.12 -36.36
C ASP A 137 20.40 -53.47 -36.52
N PRO A 138 20.84 -52.62 -35.57
CA PRO A 138 22.14 -51.94 -35.65
C PRO A 138 23.34 -52.90 -35.69
N SER A 139 23.17 -54.14 -35.22
CA SER A 139 24.23 -55.13 -35.18
C SER A 139 24.51 -55.78 -36.55
N ASP A 140 23.48 -55.94 -37.38
CA ASP A 140 23.57 -56.72 -38.61
C ASP A 140 23.24 -55.94 -39.89
N GLY A 141 22.52 -54.81 -39.81
CA GLY A 141 22.25 -53.88 -40.93
C GLY A 141 21.52 -54.45 -42.16
N ILE A 142 21.33 -55.77 -42.24
CA ILE A 142 20.90 -56.53 -43.42
C ILE A 142 19.43 -56.97 -43.30
N ILE A 143 18.90 -57.13 -42.08
CA ILE A 143 17.52 -57.53 -41.84
C ILE A 143 16.70 -56.34 -41.32
N GLY A 144 15.64 -56.00 -42.04
CA GLY A 144 14.61 -55.10 -41.57
C GLY A 144 13.56 -55.83 -40.76
N GLU A 145 13.03 -55.17 -39.74
CA GLU A 145 11.91 -55.63 -38.94
C GLU A 145 10.75 -54.64 -39.04
N ILE A 146 9.52 -55.13 -39.09
CA ILE A 146 8.29 -54.34 -39.05
C ILE A 146 7.42 -54.80 -37.88
N ASN A 147 7.12 -53.89 -36.93
CA ASN A 147 6.39 -54.17 -35.69
C ASN A 147 6.91 -55.40 -34.90
N GLY A 148 8.22 -55.66 -34.98
CA GLY A 148 8.87 -56.81 -34.33
C GLY A 148 8.87 -58.11 -35.13
N PHE A 149 8.41 -58.11 -36.39
CA PHE A 149 8.51 -59.25 -37.31
C PHE A 149 9.65 -59.08 -38.30
N ARG A 150 10.48 -60.12 -38.50
CA ARG A 150 11.65 -60.08 -39.38
C ARG A 150 11.33 -60.31 -40.85
N LEU A 151 11.89 -59.47 -41.73
CA LEU A 151 11.70 -59.53 -43.19
C LEU A 151 12.80 -60.29 -43.94
N GLY A 152 13.67 -61.02 -43.23
CA GLY A 152 14.83 -61.67 -43.84
C GLY A 152 15.23 -62.96 -43.16
N ARG A 153 15.96 -63.80 -43.89
CA ARG A 153 16.54 -65.05 -43.40
C ARG A 153 18.04 -65.01 -43.61
N LEU A 154 18.80 -65.09 -42.52
CA LEU A 154 20.25 -65.23 -42.57
C LEU A 154 20.61 -66.71 -42.40
N PRO A 155 21.70 -67.22 -43.02
CA PRO A 155 22.14 -68.60 -42.81
C PRO A 155 22.36 -68.96 -41.33
N ASP A 156 22.71 -67.97 -40.51
CA ASP A 156 22.99 -68.10 -39.08
C ASP A 156 21.75 -67.98 -38.17
N ARG A 157 20.64 -67.42 -38.68
CA ARG A 157 19.41 -67.19 -37.90
C ARG A 157 18.18 -67.55 -38.73
N LEU A 158 17.59 -68.69 -38.38
CA LEU A 158 16.37 -69.19 -38.99
C LEU A 158 15.16 -68.47 -38.39
N VAL A 159 14.38 -67.82 -39.25
CA VAL A 159 13.10 -67.19 -38.92
C VAL A 159 11.98 -68.08 -39.47
N ASP A 160 10.91 -68.24 -38.69
CA ASP A 160 9.79 -69.09 -39.07
C ASP A 160 8.97 -68.47 -40.21
N TRP A 161 8.53 -69.30 -41.17
CA TRP A 161 7.73 -68.85 -42.32
C TRP A 161 6.46 -68.04 -41.96
N PRO A 162 5.70 -68.38 -40.89
CA PRO A 162 4.59 -67.56 -40.42
C PRO A 162 4.99 -66.14 -40.04
N GLU A 163 6.19 -65.95 -39.47
CA GLU A 163 6.71 -64.64 -39.07
C GLU A 163 7.00 -63.77 -40.29
N ILE A 164 7.65 -64.36 -41.30
CA ILE A 164 7.92 -63.70 -42.59
C ILE A 164 6.61 -63.33 -43.29
N ASN A 165 5.65 -64.25 -43.34
CA ASN A 165 4.34 -63.99 -43.95
C ASN A 165 3.57 -62.89 -43.22
N ALA A 166 3.63 -62.84 -41.89
CA ALA A 166 3.03 -61.77 -41.11
C ALA A 166 3.69 -60.41 -41.43
N ALA A 167 5.02 -60.37 -41.54
CA ALA A 167 5.76 -59.17 -41.91
C ALA A 167 5.38 -58.65 -43.31
N TRP A 168 5.28 -59.54 -44.30
CA TRP A 168 4.80 -59.18 -45.64
C TRP A 168 3.35 -58.71 -45.66
N GLY A 169 2.48 -59.33 -44.87
CA GLY A 169 1.09 -58.88 -44.70
C GLY A 169 1.01 -57.45 -44.16
N GLN A 170 1.86 -57.10 -43.21
CA GLN A 170 1.95 -55.73 -42.69
C GLN A 170 2.49 -54.74 -43.72
N LEU A 171 3.49 -55.12 -44.53
CA LEU A 171 3.99 -54.28 -45.63
C LEU A 171 2.92 -54.00 -46.69
N ILE A 172 2.12 -55.01 -47.03
CA ILE A 172 1.01 -54.85 -47.98
C ILE A 172 -0.04 -53.90 -47.41
N LEU A 173 -0.39 -54.04 -46.13
CA LEU A 173 -1.33 -53.13 -45.44
C LEU A 173 -0.81 -51.68 -45.46
N LEU A 174 0.49 -51.47 -45.24
CA LEU A 174 1.12 -50.16 -45.33
C LEU A 174 0.98 -49.55 -46.73
N LEU A 175 1.28 -50.34 -47.76
CA LEU A 175 1.17 -49.90 -49.16
C LEU A 175 -0.28 -49.54 -49.52
N ASP A 176 -1.24 -50.36 -49.09
CA ASP A 176 -2.67 -50.16 -49.34
C ASP A 176 -3.18 -48.88 -48.66
N VAL A 177 -2.88 -48.68 -47.38
CA VAL A 177 -3.23 -47.46 -46.64
C VAL A 177 -2.63 -46.22 -47.33
N ARG A 178 -1.38 -46.29 -47.79
CA ARG A 178 -0.72 -45.18 -48.50
C ARG A 178 -1.37 -44.87 -49.84
N LEU A 179 -1.76 -45.91 -50.60
CA LEU A 179 -2.49 -45.74 -51.86
C LEU A 179 -3.86 -45.11 -51.61
N LEU A 180 -4.61 -45.62 -50.62
CA LEU A 180 -5.95 -45.15 -50.27
C LEU A 180 -5.95 -43.68 -49.81
N LEU A 181 -4.96 -43.29 -48.99
CA LEU A 181 -4.73 -41.88 -48.62
C LEU A 181 -4.38 -41.03 -49.85
N ARG A 182 -3.54 -41.52 -50.78
CA ARG A 182 -3.15 -40.75 -51.97
C ARG A 182 -4.34 -40.50 -52.92
N PHE A 183 -5.27 -41.43 -53.04
CA PHE A 183 -6.47 -41.27 -53.86
C PHE A 183 -7.48 -40.29 -53.25
N SER A 184 -7.68 -40.30 -51.93
CA SER A 184 -8.60 -39.36 -51.28
C SER A 184 -8.11 -37.91 -51.36
N PHE A 185 -6.79 -37.65 -51.27
CA PHE A 185 -6.23 -36.30 -51.46
C PHE A 185 -6.36 -35.78 -52.90
N HIS A 186 -6.32 -36.64 -53.93
CA HIS A 186 -6.47 -36.20 -55.32
C HIS A 186 -7.93 -35.88 -55.67
N SER A 187 -8.89 -36.54 -55.02
CA SER A 187 -10.32 -36.27 -55.20
C SER A 187 -10.83 -35.06 -54.41
N PHE A 188 -10.07 -34.55 -53.45
CA PHE A 188 -10.44 -33.40 -52.59
C PHE A 188 -9.88 -32.06 -53.09
N ILE A 189 -8.94 -32.07 -54.04
CA ILE A 189 -8.30 -30.87 -54.63
C ILE A 189 -8.90 -30.51 -56.01
N SER A 190 -9.88 -31.28 -56.50
CA SER A 190 -10.60 -30.98 -57.75
C SER A 190 -12.02 -30.48 -57.53
#